data_AF-A0A660WMC8-F1
#
_entry.id   AF-A0A660WMC8-F1
#
_cell.length_a   1.000
_cell.length_b   1.000
_cell.length_c   1.000
_cell.angle_alpha   90.00
_cell.angle_beta   90.00
_cell.angle_gamma   90.00
#
_symmetry.space_group_name_H-M   'P 1'
#
loop_
_entity.id
_entity.type
_entity.pdbx_description
1 polymer ?
#
loop_
_entity_poly.entity_id
_entity_poly.type
_entity_poly.pdbx_seq_one_letter_code
_entity_poly.pdbx_strand_id
1 'polypeptide(L)'
;MAKLIFDYPFMEKEYILDKDEIYIGRLATNDLSIPDYKIFKKLPVTTQKELLNLLTKVSRRHAKITFKNGKYYIQDIGTKGVGSKYGTYVNEIKLEVKKEYPLSPGDRIRFGSVECIFED
;
A
#
# COMPACT_ATOMS: atom_id res chain seq x y z
N MET A 1 -13.06 5.24 -11.84
CA MET A 1 -12.77 3.90 -11.28
C MET A 1 -11.58 4.14 -10.40
N ALA A 2 -11.78 4.03 -9.09
CA ALA A 2 -10.74 4.41 -8.18
C ALA A 2 -9.47 3.61 -8.37
N LYS A 3 -8.34 4.27 -8.14
CA LYS A 3 -7.02 3.72 -8.37
C LYS A 3 -5.99 4.36 -7.47
N LEU A 4 -4.90 3.63 -7.26
CA LEU A 4 -3.67 4.15 -6.68
C LEU A 4 -2.65 4.39 -7.79
N ILE A 5 -2.08 5.59 -7.84
CA ILE A 5 -1.06 5.99 -8.80
C ILE A 5 0.30 5.98 -8.11
N PHE A 6 1.22 5.14 -8.56
CA PHE A 6 2.56 5.03 -8.02
C PHE A 6 3.58 5.69 -8.95
N ASP A 7 4.50 6.44 -8.37
CA ASP A 7 5.78 6.83 -8.97
C ASP A 7 6.92 6.21 -8.16
N TYR A 8 7.01 4.88 -8.23
CA TYR A 8 7.96 4.11 -7.44
C TYR A 8 8.55 2.96 -8.26
N PRO A 9 9.87 2.68 -8.17
CA PRO A 9 10.49 1.58 -8.88
C PRO A 9 9.79 0.25 -8.59
N PHE A 10 9.68 -0.59 -9.62
CA PHE A 10 9.11 -1.93 -9.51
C PHE A 10 7.63 -1.95 -9.09
N MET A 11 6.90 -0.88 -9.41
CA MET A 11 5.45 -0.78 -9.39
C MET A 11 4.94 -0.51 -10.81
N GLU A 12 3.75 -0.97 -11.12
CA GLU A 12 2.97 -0.42 -12.24
C GLU A 12 2.55 1.01 -11.90
N LYS A 13 2.21 1.81 -12.92
CA LYS A 13 1.82 3.21 -12.69
C LYS A 13 0.47 3.30 -11.98
N GLU A 14 -0.47 2.42 -12.30
CA GLU A 14 -1.86 2.51 -11.82
C GLU A 14 -2.35 1.15 -11.32
N TYR A 15 -3.00 1.15 -10.16
CA TYR A 15 -3.64 -0.04 -9.57
C TYR A 15 -5.10 0.24 -9.30
N ILE A 16 -6.00 -0.43 -10.02
CA ILE A 16 -7.44 -0.25 -9.91
C ILE A 16 -7.94 -0.86 -8.58
N LEU A 17 -8.87 -0.16 -7.93
CA LEU A 17 -9.53 -0.59 -6.71
C LEU A 17 -10.89 -1.24 -7.04
N ASP A 18 -10.85 -2.47 -7.53
CA ASP A 18 -11.98 -3.23 -8.08
C ASP A 18 -12.69 -4.17 -7.08
N LYS A 19 -12.34 -4.08 -5.79
CA LYS A 19 -12.93 -4.90 -4.72
C LYS A 19 -13.37 -4.03 -3.55
N ASP A 20 -14.36 -4.54 -2.81
CA ASP A 20 -14.82 -3.92 -1.57
C ASP A 20 -13.75 -3.89 -0.48
N GLU A 21 -12.85 -4.88 -0.47
CA GLU A 21 -11.67 -4.90 0.39
C GLU A 21 -10.42 -5.20 -0.42
N ILE A 22 -9.39 -4.37 -0.24
CA ILE A 22 -8.09 -4.51 -0.90
C ILE A 22 -7.01 -4.48 0.16
N TYR A 23 -6.32 -5.60 0.33
CA TYR A 23 -5.19 -5.71 1.23
C TYR A 23 -3.91 -5.26 0.55
N ILE A 24 -3.09 -4.51 1.28
CA ILE A 24 -1.86 -3.91 0.79
C ILE A 24 -0.69 -4.32 1.69
N GLY A 25 0.44 -4.74 1.11
CA GLY A 25 1.66 -5.02 1.86
C GLY A 25 2.70 -5.77 1.04
N ARG A 26 3.86 -6.10 1.62
CA ARG A 26 4.95 -6.74 0.84
C ARG A 26 4.77 -8.22 0.53
N LEU A 27 3.76 -8.89 1.09
CA LEU A 27 3.49 -10.29 0.72
C LEU A 27 2.75 -10.35 -0.62
N ALA A 28 3.15 -11.30 -1.45
CA ALA A 28 2.49 -11.59 -2.73
C ALA A 28 1.04 -12.08 -2.60
N THR A 29 0.60 -12.42 -1.38
CA THR A 29 -0.76 -12.85 -1.07
C THR A 29 -1.72 -11.68 -0.84
N ASN A 30 -1.22 -10.44 -0.80
CA ASN A 30 -2.09 -9.25 -0.77
C ASN A 30 -2.64 -8.98 -2.18
N ASP A 31 -3.77 -8.26 -2.25
CA ASP A 31 -4.35 -7.81 -3.52
C ASP A 31 -3.39 -6.86 -4.25
N LEU A 32 -2.73 -5.97 -3.50
CA LEU A 32 -1.66 -5.11 -3.98
C LEU A 32 -0.39 -5.37 -3.17
N SER A 33 0.63 -5.91 -3.84
CA SER A 33 1.94 -6.07 -3.23
C SER A 33 2.84 -4.86 -3.47
N ILE A 34 3.54 -4.38 -2.44
CA ILE A 34 4.59 -3.34 -2.59
C ILE A 34 5.93 -3.95 -2.15
N PRO A 35 6.92 -4.10 -3.06
CA PRO A 35 6.84 -3.80 -4.50
C PRO A 35 5.91 -4.76 -5.23
N ASP A 36 5.59 -4.48 -6.49
CA ASP A 36 4.81 -5.39 -7.32
C ASP A 36 5.55 -6.72 -7.46
N TYR A 37 5.00 -7.78 -6.90
CA TYR A 37 5.64 -9.08 -6.87
C TYR A 37 5.84 -9.65 -8.28
N LYS A 38 4.94 -9.37 -9.24
CA LYS A 38 5.04 -9.87 -10.62
C LYS A 38 6.19 -9.20 -11.37
N ILE A 39 6.47 -7.93 -11.06
CA ILE A 39 7.63 -7.20 -11.60
C ILE A 39 8.89 -7.61 -10.84
N PHE A 40 8.87 -7.52 -9.52
CA PHE A 40 10.02 -7.74 -8.64
C PHE A 40 10.64 -9.14 -8.80
N LYS A 41 9.82 -10.20 -8.94
CA LYS A 41 10.31 -11.58 -9.10
C LYS A 41 11.11 -11.81 -10.39
N LYS A 42 10.98 -10.93 -11.38
CA LYS A 42 11.69 -11.02 -12.67
C LYS A 42 13.08 -10.36 -12.62
N LEU A 43 13.39 -9.62 -11.55
CA LEU A 43 14.67 -8.93 -11.41
C LEU A 43 15.81 -9.92 -11.13
N PRO A 44 17.06 -9.59 -11.49
CA PRO A 44 18.23 -10.35 -11.05
C PRO A 44 18.28 -10.50 -9.53
N VAL A 45 18.74 -11.66 -9.05
CA VAL A 45 18.82 -11.96 -7.59
C VAL A 45 19.69 -10.93 -6.85
N THR A 46 20.74 -10.41 -7.48
CA THR A 46 21.58 -9.32 -6.93
C THR A 46 20.76 -8.06 -6.68
N THR A 47 19.99 -7.62 -7.68
CA THR A 47 19.08 -6.46 -7.57
C THR A 47 18.03 -6.68 -6.48
N GLN A 48 17.44 -7.87 -6.39
CA GLN A 48 16.47 -8.19 -5.34
C GLN A 48 17.07 -8.06 -3.93
N LYS A 49 18.33 -8.49 -3.75
CA LYS A 49 19.05 -8.40 -2.46
C LYS A 49 19.38 -6.95 -2.08
N GLU A 50 19.85 -6.15 -3.02
CA GLU A 50 20.20 -4.74 -2.80
C GLU A 50 18.98 -3.92 -2.38
N LEU A 51 17.81 -4.22 -2.94
CA LEU A 51 16.56 -3.51 -2.66
C LEU A 51 15.88 -3.95 -1.37
N LEU A 52 16.26 -5.09 -0.79
CA LEU A 52 15.54 -5.71 0.33
C LEU A 52 15.39 -4.74 1.53
N ASN A 53 16.43 -3.97 1.84
CA ASN A 53 16.39 -3.01 2.97
C ASN A 53 15.40 -1.86 2.75
N LEU A 54 15.26 -1.41 1.50
CA LEU A 54 14.31 -0.36 1.14
C LEU A 54 12.88 -0.89 1.21
N LEU A 55 12.66 -2.09 0.66
CA LEU A 55 11.34 -2.69 0.52
C LEU A 55 10.77 -3.26 1.82
N THR A 56 11.63 -3.65 2.78
CA THR A 56 11.20 -4.16 4.09
C THR A 56 10.57 -3.11 5.00
N LYS A 57 10.57 -1.82 4.59
CA LYS A 57 9.81 -0.76 5.24
C LYS A 57 8.30 -0.89 5.03
N VAL A 58 7.86 -1.67 4.05
CA VAL A 58 6.46 -2.08 3.91
C VAL A 58 6.24 -3.37 4.72
N SER A 59 5.28 -3.36 5.64
CA SER A 59 4.90 -4.55 6.40
C SER A 59 4.31 -5.64 5.51
N ARG A 60 4.40 -6.90 5.93
CA ARG A 60 3.90 -8.08 5.20
C ARG A 60 2.42 -7.94 4.81
N ARG A 61 1.58 -7.66 5.79
CA ARG A 61 0.27 -7.02 5.65
C ARG A 61 0.41 -5.66 6.30
N HIS A 62 0.13 -4.59 5.56
CA HIS A 62 0.43 -3.22 5.97
C HIS A 62 -0.86 -2.45 6.24
N ALA A 63 -1.66 -2.28 5.20
CA ALA A 63 -2.90 -1.53 5.23
C ALA A 63 -4.00 -2.31 4.53
N LYS A 64 -5.24 -1.86 4.68
CA LYS A 64 -6.30 -2.20 3.75
C LYS A 64 -7.04 -0.95 3.31
N ILE A 65 -7.56 -0.98 2.09
CA ILE A 65 -8.56 -0.03 1.61
C ILE A 65 -9.90 -0.76 1.54
N THR A 66 -10.95 -0.12 2.02
CA THR A 66 -12.31 -0.63 2.01
C THR A 66 -13.21 0.34 1.25
N PHE A 67 -14.05 -0.17 0.35
CA PHE A 67 -15.15 0.58 -0.25
C PHE A 67 -16.44 0.25 0.49
N LYS A 68 -17.09 1.25 1.09
CA LYS A 68 -18.38 1.07 1.76
C LYS A 68 -19.19 2.36 1.74
N ASN A 69 -20.51 2.24 1.58
CA ASN A 69 -21.43 3.37 1.52
C ASN A 69 -21.01 4.42 0.47
N GLY A 70 -20.48 3.99 -0.67
CA GLY A 70 -20.05 4.88 -1.76
C GLY A 70 -18.76 5.66 -1.48
N LYS A 71 -17.97 5.27 -0.48
CA LYS A 71 -16.72 5.95 -0.10
C LYS A 71 -15.58 4.96 0.15
N TYR A 72 -14.37 5.40 -0.18
CA TYR A 72 -13.15 4.68 0.14
C TYR A 72 -12.61 5.08 1.51
N TYR A 73 -12.13 4.09 2.25
CA TYR A 73 -11.48 4.26 3.55
C TYR A 73 -10.17 3.51 3.57
N ILE A 74 -9.15 4.07 4.22
CA ILE A 74 -7.88 3.41 4.49
C ILE A 74 -7.72 3.12 5.97
N GLN A 75 -7.07 2.01 6.28
CA GLN A 75 -6.78 1.57 7.64
C GLN A 75 -5.37 0.98 7.71
N ASP A 76 -4.56 1.42 8.68
CA ASP A 76 -3.32 0.72 9.05
C ASP A 76 -3.67 -0.53 9.89
N ILE A 77 -3.37 -1.72 9.38
CA ILE A 77 -3.71 -2.99 10.04
C ILE A 77 -2.48 -3.72 10.60
N GLY A 78 -1.33 -3.63 9.91
CA GLY A 78 -0.16 -4.43 10.21
C GLY A 78 -0.38 -5.95 10.15
N THR A 79 0.59 -6.67 10.72
CA THR A 79 0.48 -8.11 10.94
C THR A 79 -0.12 -8.37 12.32
N LYS A 80 -1.11 -9.26 12.45
CA LYS A 80 -1.81 -9.56 13.72
C LYS A 80 -2.53 -8.35 14.37
N GLY A 81 -2.82 -7.30 13.61
CA GLY A 81 -3.58 -6.16 14.12
C GLY A 81 -2.79 -5.24 15.06
N VAL A 82 -1.46 -5.30 15.04
CA VAL A 82 -0.59 -4.43 15.86
C VAL A 82 -0.16 -3.17 15.10
N GLY A 83 -0.65 -2.98 13.87
CA GLY A 83 -0.22 -1.91 12.99
C GLY A 83 1.07 -2.24 12.24
N SER A 84 1.29 -1.52 11.15
CA SER A 84 2.48 -1.63 10.34
C SER A 84 3.69 -1.08 11.11
N LYS A 85 4.88 -1.66 10.89
CA LYS A 85 6.10 -1.26 11.62
C LYS A 85 6.47 0.21 11.40
N TYR A 86 6.25 0.73 10.19
CA TYR A 86 6.67 2.09 9.79
C TYR A 86 5.50 3.06 9.62
N GLY A 87 4.26 2.60 9.84
CA GLY A 87 3.04 3.41 9.76
C GLY A 87 2.51 3.57 8.34
N THR A 88 1.20 3.80 8.28
CA THR A 88 0.48 4.37 7.13
C THR A 88 0.22 5.85 7.37
N TYR A 89 0.32 6.68 6.34
CA TYR A 89 0.10 8.12 6.42
C TYR A 89 -0.82 8.56 5.28
N VAL A 90 -1.65 9.56 5.55
CA VAL A 90 -2.43 10.28 4.53
C VAL A 90 -2.08 11.76 4.67
N ASN A 91 -1.60 12.38 3.60
CA ASN A 91 -1.16 13.78 3.58
C ASN A 91 -0.21 14.11 4.75
N GLU A 92 0.82 13.27 4.93
CA GLU A 92 1.81 13.31 6.02
C GLU A 92 1.29 13.10 7.45
N ILE A 93 -0.01 12.90 7.64
CA ILE A 93 -0.59 12.58 8.94
C ILE A 93 -0.57 11.07 9.14
N LYS A 94 0.11 10.62 10.20
CA LYS A 94 0.16 9.20 10.57
C LYS A 94 -1.20 8.71 11.06
N LEU A 95 -1.66 7.60 10.49
CA LEU A 95 -2.93 7.00 10.88
C LEU A 95 -2.82 6.27 12.21
N GLU A 96 -3.88 6.33 13.00
CA GLU A 96 -4.06 5.43 14.14
C GLU A 96 -4.32 4.00 13.65
N VAL A 97 -3.70 3.02 14.30
CA VAL A 97 -3.83 1.60 13.98
C VAL A 97 -5.29 1.16 14.13
N LYS A 98 -5.81 0.40 13.17
CA LYS A 98 -7.19 -0.11 13.11
C LYS A 98 -8.29 0.96 13.06
N LYS A 99 -7.96 2.24 12.97
CA LYS A 99 -8.96 3.27 12.70
C LYS A 99 -9.06 3.50 11.19
N GLU A 100 -10.29 3.62 10.71
CA GLU A 100 -10.57 3.92 9.30
C GLU A 100 -10.56 5.42 9.08
N TYR A 101 -9.95 5.83 7.98
CA TYR A 101 -9.87 7.22 7.54
C TYR A 101 -10.42 7.33 6.13
N PRO A 102 -11.34 8.27 5.84
CA PRO A 102 -11.86 8.45 4.49
C PRO A 102 -10.73 8.93 3.56
N LEU A 103 -10.77 8.47 2.31
CA LEU A 103 -9.91 8.95 1.24
C LEU A 103 -10.67 9.91 0.34
N SER A 104 -9.99 10.95 -0.13
CA SER A 104 -10.46 11.90 -1.13
C SER A 104 -9.52 11.90 -2.34
N PRO A 105 -10.04 12.07 -3.58
CA PRO A 105 -9.19 12.17 -4.77
C PRO A 105 -8.07 13.21 -4.59
N GLY A 106 -6.85 12.85 -4.98
CA GLY A 106 -5.63 13.62 -4.79
C GLY A 106 -4.89 13.36 -3.47
N ASP A 107 -5.45 12.57 -2.54
CA ASP A 107 -4.77 12.24 -1.28
C ASP A 107 -3.46 11.50 -1.52
N ARG A 108 -2.39 11.96 -0.86
CA ARG A 108 -1.10 11.28 -0.85
C ARG A 108 -1.08 10.24 0.26
N ILE A 109 -0.89 8.98 -0.12
CA ILE A 109 -0.86 7.86 0.82
C ILE A 109 0.57 7.33 0.88
N ARG A 110 1.11 7.20 2.10
CA ARG A 110 2.44 6.64 2.31
C ARG A 110 2.38 5.37 3.17
N PHE A 111 2.86 4.26 2.61
CA PHE A 111 3.02 2.96 3.28
C PHE A 111 4.48 2.77 3.68
N GLY A 112 4.83 3.10 4.93
CA GLY A 112 6.23 3.13 5.38
C GLY A 112 7.03 4.18 4.61
N SER A 113 7.79 3.76 3.60
CA SER A 113 8.61 4.64 2.75
C SER A 113 8.17 4.70 1.29
N VAL A 114 7.01 4.13 0.94
CA VAL A 114 6.49 4.15 -0.44
C VAL A 114 5.25 5.02 -0.48
N GLU A 115 5.20 5.96 -1.42
CA GLU A 115 4.07 6.89 -1.62
C GLU A 115 3.30 6.55 -2.91
N CYS A 116 1.99 6.79 -2.88
CA CYS A 116 1.12 6.84 -4.04
C CYS A 116 0.07 7.94 -3.88
N ILE A 117 -0.65 8.23 -4.96
CA ILE A 117 -1.81 9.15 -4.96
C ILE A 117 -3.08 8.32 -5.14
N PHE A 118 -4.12 8.63 -4.38
CA PHE A 118 -5.45 8.07 -4.58
C PHE A 118 -6.27 8.94 -5.54
N GLU A 119 -6.95 8.31 -6.50
CA GLU A 119 -7.89 8.92 -7.43
C GLU A 119 -9.17 8.07 -7.47
N ASP A 120 -10.35 8.66 -7.69
CA ASP A 120 -11.66 7.98 -7.79
C ASP A 120 -12.40 8.29 -9.11
#